data_AF-A0A383F3Q2-F1
#
_entry.id   AF-A0A383F3Q2-F1
#
_cell.length_a   1.000
_cell.length_b   1.000
_cell.length_c   1.000
_cell.angle_alpha   90.00
_cell.angle_beta   90.00
_cell.angle_gamma   90.00
#
_symmetry.space_group_name_H-M   'P 1'
#
loop_
_entity.id
_entity.type
_entity.pdbx_description
1 polymer ?
#
loop_
_entity_poly.entity_id
_entity_poly.type
_entity_poly.pdbx_seq_one_letter_code
_entity_poly.pdbx_strand_id
1 'polypeptide(L)'
;MLNLNRLSVVTKSLNITKKMVLGTAQFGMDYGIVNINGKPKKKEAFDILDLAWEKGIRQFDTAPCYGSEALLGEFITANGIQDEAIVLTKIPSLYGVSDFQTDIITNLESSLKNLGCPIDVLFFHNPVDSGLLLSDLQFFETLLNDYLVSILGVSVYETKEVESLSGCQFELAFQFPFNVLDRRFEQVSMPQRKCYARSVFLQGLLASKNGLRPDAPEELL
;
A
#
# COMPACT_ATOMS: atom_id res chain seq x y z
N MET A 1 -52.14 16.94 -21.19
CA MET A 1 -51.26 15.76 -21.29
C MET A 1 -49.82 16.25 -21.32
N LEU A 2 -49.12 16.21 -20.18
CA LEU A 2 -47.71 16.57 -20.08
C LEU A 2 -46.90 15.28 -20.09
N ASN A 3 -46.08 15.12 -21.13
CA ASN A 3 -45.16 14.00 -21.30
C ASN A 3 -43.94 14.22 -20.40
N LEU A 4 -43.84 13.45 -19.31
CA LEU A 4 -42.66 13.40 -18.45
C LEU A 4 -41.69 12.35 -19.01
N ASN A 5 -40.75 12.79 -19.83
CA ASN A 5 -39.57 12.01 -20.17
C ASN A 5 -38.72 11.84 -18.89
N ARG A 6 -38.79 10.65 -18.29
CA ARG A 6 -37.79 10.21 -17.30
C ARG A 6 -36.47 10.00 -18.03
N LEU A 7 -35.56 10.96 -17.89
CA LEU A 7 -34.13 10.74 -18.09
C LEU A 7 -33.69 9.64 -17.11
N SER A 8 -33.44 8.44 -17.63
CA SER A 8 -32.76 7.37 -16.91
C SER A 8 -31.31 7.82 -16.68
N VAL A 9 -31.04 8.34 -15.49
CA VAL A 9 -29.66 8.48 -14.99
C VAL A 9 -29.12 7.06 -14.85
N VAL A 10 -28.30 6.63 -15.81
CA VAL A 10 -27.48 5.44 -15.67
C VAL A 10 -26.45 5.76 -14.58
N THR A 11 -26.79 5.46 -13.33
CA THR A 11 -25.82 5.41 -12.25
C THR A 11 -24.85 4.28 -12.60
N LYS A 12 -23.68 4.64 -13.12
CA LYS A 12 -22.56 3.73 -13.25
C LYS A 12 -22.25 3.25 -11.84
N SER A 13 -22.73 2.06 -11.48
CA SER A 13 -22.46 1.43 -10.20
C SER A 13 -20.95 1.45 -9.99
N LEU A 14 -20.50 2.25 -9.03
CA LEU A 14 -19.09 2.36 -8.71
C LEU A 14 -18.73 1.04 -8.04
N ASN A 15 -17.98 0.17 -8.73
CA ASN A 15 -17.51 -1.05 -8.10
C ASN A 15 -16.44 -0.67 -7.06
N ILE A 16 -16.87 -0.51 -5.81
CA ILE A 16 -16.04 -0.05 -4.69
C ILE A 16 -14.82 -0.95 -4.48
N THR A 17 -14.91 -2.24 -4.81
CA THR A 17 -13.81 -3.18 -4.60
C THR A 17 -12.62 -2.91 -5.51
N LYS A 18 -12.84 -2.27 -6.67
CA LYS A 18 -11.76 -1.76 -7.53
C LYS A 18 -10.98 -0.59 -6.93
N LYS A 19 -11.50 0.02 -5.86
CA LYS A 19 -10.87 1.12 -5.12
C LYS A 19 -10.36 0.68 -3.75
N MET A 20 -10.48 -0.60 -3.41
CA MET A 20 -10.02 -1.14 -2.14
C MET A 20 -8.68 -1.83 -2.32
N VAL A 21 -7.80 -1.60 -1.35
CA VAL A 21 -6.52 -2.30 -1.20
C VAL A 21 -6.57 -3.03 0.12
N LEU A 22 -6.23 -4.33 0.12
CA LEU A 22 -6.08 -5.10 1.34
C LEU A 22 -4.65 -4.91 1.86
N GLY A 23 -4.51 -4.25 3.02
CA GLY A 23 -3.23 -4.17 3.72
C GLY A 23 -2.90 -5.48 4.45
N THR A 24 -1.67 -5.97 4.34
CA THR A 24 -1.27 -7.28 4.85
C THR A 24 -0.36 -7.22 6.08
N ALA A 25 -0.15 -6.04 6.68
CA ALA A 25 0.77 -5.87 7.82
C ALA A 25 0.50 -6.87 8.96
N GLN A 26 -0.77 -7.07 9.31
CA GLN A 26 -1.18 -8.01 10.37
C GLN A 26 -0.83 -9.46 10.04
N PHE A 27 -0.69 -9.85 8.77
CA PHE A 27 -0.37 -11.23 8.38
C PHE A 27 1.07 -11.63 8.73
N GLY A 28 1.95 -10.66 8.96
CA GLY A 28 3.36 -10.92 9.24
C GLY A 28 3.81 -10.53 10.66
N MET A 29 3.10 -9.61 11.33
CA MET A 29 3.46 -9.07 12.64
C MET A 29 2.23 -8.69 13.48
N ASP A 30 2.44 -8.44 14.78
CA ASP A 30 1.40 -7.90 15.66
C ASP A 30 1.08 -6.45 15.28
N TYR A 31 -0.04 -6.27 14.58
CA TYR A 31 -0.46 -4.99 14.02
C TYR A 31 -1.92 -4.66 14.38
N GLY A 32 -2.23 -3.37 14.54
CA GLY A 32 -3.56 -2.88 14.93
C GLY A 32 -3.66 -2.59 16.43
N ILE A 33 -4.13 -1.40 16.81
CA ILE A 33 -4.19 -0.95 18.20
C ILE A 33 -5.33 -1.61 18.99
N VAL A 34 -6.35 -2.11 18.30
CA VAL A 34 -7.46 -2.87 18.88
C VAL A 34 -7.34 -4.38 18.65
N ASN A 35 -6.20 -4.82 18.11
CA ASN A 35 -5.96 -6.23 17.83
C ASN A 35 -5.44 -6.93 19.10
N ILE A 36 -6.34 -7.63 19.78
CA ILE A 36 -6.02 -8.42 20.97
C ILE A 36 -5.53 -9.85 20.65
N ASN A 37 -5.70 -10.31 19.41
CA ASN A 37 -5.40 -11.69 19.01
C ASN A 37 -4.01 -11.82 18.35
N GLY A 38 -3.31 -10.71 18.11
CA GLY A 38 -1.99 -10.68 17.49
C GLY A 38 -2.00 -11.06 16.00
N LYS A 39 -0.88 -11.59 15.53
CA LYS A 39 -0.70 -12.14 14.17
C LYS A 39 -1.60 -13.37 13.94
N PRO A 40 -2.44 -13.39 12.89
CA PRO A 40 -3.29 -14.52 12.57
C PRO A 40 -2.46 -15.72 12.12
N LYS A 41 -3.02 -16.92 12.28
CA LYS A 41 -2.42 -18.13 11.72
C LYS A 41 -2.51 -18.07 10.20
N LYS A 42 -1.60 -18.78 9.53
CA LYS A 42 -1.56 -18.85 8.05
C LYS A 42 -2.92 -19.18 7.43
N LYS A 43 -3.65 -20.15 7.99
CA LYS A 43 -4.99 -20.52 7.49
C LYS A 43 -5.96 -19.33 7.54
N GLU A 44 -5.97 -18.59 8.64
CA GLU A 44 -6.87 -17.43 8.80
C GLU A 44 -6.50 -16.30 7.83
N ALA A 45 -5.20 -16.07 7.62
CA ALA A 45 -4.74 -15.11 6.62
C ALA A 45 -5.15 -15.53 5.19
N PHE A 46 -5.06 -16.82 4.86
CA PHE A 46 -5.55 -17.36 3.59
C PHE A 46 -7.07 -17.21 3.46
N ASP A 47 -7.84 -17.53 4.51
CA ASP A 47 -9.30 -17.36 4.50
C ASP A 47 -9.70 -15.87 4.25
N ILE A 48 -8.93 -14.91 4.78
CA ILE A 48 -9.13 -13.47 4.52
C ILE A 48 -8.80 -13.10 3.06
N LEU A 49 -7.69 -13.63 2.53
CA LEU A 49 -7.25 -13.39 1.15
C LEU A 49 -8.26 -13.98 0.16
N ASP A 50 -8.73 -15.21 0.38
CA ASP A 50 -9.78 -15.87 -0.41
C ASP A 50 -11.06 -15.02 -0.43
N LEU A 51 -11.53 -14.60 0.75
CA LEU A 51 -12.72 -13.75 0.83
C LEU A 51 -12.54 -12.43 0.07
N ALA A 52 -11.39 -11.76 0.22
CA ALA A 52 -11.10 -10.53 -0.51
C ALA A 52 -11.12 -10.77 -2.03
N TRP A 53 -10.52 -11.86 -2.48
CA TRP A 53 -10.47 -12.25 -3.88
C TRP A 53 -11.86 -12.53 -4.46
N GLU A 54 -12.68 -13.31 -3.75
CA GLU A 54 -14.07 -13.61 -4.11
C GLU A 54 -14.94 -12.35 -4.22
N LYS A 55 -14.67 -11.33 -3.39
CA LYS A 55 -15.37 -10.03 -3.47
C LYS A 55 -14.85 -9.12 -4.58
N GLY A 56 -13.83 -9.54 -5.32
CA GLY A 56 -13.28 -8.76 -6.44
C GLY A 56 -12.20 -7.75 -6.04
N ILE A 57 -11.64 -7.85 -4.83
CA ILE A 57 -10.43 -7.11 -4.47
C ILE A 57 -9.26 -7.76 -5.20
N ARG A 58 -8.41 -6.93 -5.81
CA ARG A 58 -7.22 -7.36 -6.56
C ARG A 58 -5.94 -6.68 -6.10
N GLN A 59 -6.05 -5.65 -5.26
CA GLN A 59 -4.92 -4.85 -4.80
C GLN A 59 -4.50 -5.27 -3.39
N PHE A 60 -3.20 -5.49 -3.20
CA PHE A 60 -2.62 -5.92 -1.93
C PHE A 60 -1.42 -5.05 -1.56
N ASP A 61 -1.46 -4.41 -0.40
CA ASP A 61 -0.34 -3.62 0.13
C ASP A 61 0.40 -4.41 1.21
N THR A 62 1.70 -4.61 0.99
CA THR A 62 2.63 -5.31 1.88
C THR A 62 3.91 -4.48 2.05
N ALA A 63 4.87 -4.99 2.82
CA ALA A 63 6.22 -4.46 2.91
C ALA A 63 7.16 -5.57 3.44
N PRO A 64 8.47 -5.51 3.13
CA PRO A 64 9.44 -6.47 3.66
C PRO A 64 9.42 -6.53 5.20
N CYS A 65 9.38 -5.37 5.85
CA CYS A 65 9.40 -5.27 7.32
C CYS A 65 8.13 -5.81 7.99
N TYR A 66 7.04 -6.04 7.25
CA TYR A 66 5.85 -6.66 7.81
C TYR A 66 6.06 -8.17 8.01
N GLY A 67 6.93 -8.80 7.22
CA GLY A 67 7.07 -10.26 7.19
C GLY A 67 5.87 -10.98 6.55
N SER A 68 5.07 -10.27 5.74
CA SER A 68 3.87 -10.79 5.07
C SER A 68 4.06 -11.19 3.61
N GLU A 69 5.17 -10.79 2.96
CA GLU A 69 5.38 -10.97 1.52
C GLU A 69 5.35 -12.44 1.10
N ALA A 70 6.08 -13.32 1.80
CA ALA A 70 6.13 -14.74 1.47
C ALA A 70 4.77 -15.43 1.62
N LEU A 71 3.96 -15.02 2.61
CA LEU A 71 2.60 -15.55 2.80
C LEU A 71 1.68 -15.11 1.66
N LEU A 72 1.76 -13.83 1.28
CA LEU A 72 0.99 -13.28 0.16
C LEU A 72 1.41 -13.93 -1.17
N GLY A 73 2.71 -14.09 -1.42
CA GLY A 73 3.21 -14.71 -2.63
C GLY A 73 2.89 -16.20 -2.75
N GLU A 74 2.86 -16.92 -1.62
CA GLU A 74 2.36 -18.30 -1.60
C GLU A 74 0.88 -18.37 -2.00
N PHE A 75 0.04 -17.47 -1.47
CA PHE A 75 -1.37 -17.38 -1.85
C PHE A 75 -1.54 -17.08 -3.35
N ILE A 76 -0.80 -16.10 -3.88
CA ILE A 76 -0.84 -15.72 -5.29
C ILE A 76 -0.43 -16.90 -6.18
N THR A 77 0.67 -17.56 -5.84
CA THR A 77 1.21 -18.68 -6.61
C THR A 77 0.29 -19.90 -6.57
N ALA A 78 -0.23 -20.25 -5.40
CA ALA A 78 -1.11 -21.41 -5.22
C ALA A 78 -2.42 -21.30 -6.00
N ASN A 79 -2.88 -20.06 -6.25
CA ASN A 79 -4.11 -19.80 -7.00
C ASN A 79 -3.88 -19.46 -8.49
N GLY A 80 -2.61 -19.32 -8.93
CA GLY A 80 -2.30 -19.02 -10.33
C GLY A 80 -2.79 -17.64 -10.78
N ILE A 81 -2.74 -16.64 -9.88
CA ILE A 81 -3.32 -15.30 -10.08
C ILE A 81 -2.25 -14.19 -10.23
N GLN A 82 -1.03 -14.56 -10.62
CA GLN A 82 0.11 -13.64 -10.75
C GLN A 82 -0.17 -12.47 -11.71
N ASP A 83 -0.92 -12.71 -12.78
CA ASP A 83 -1.22 -11.71 -13.82
C ASP A 83 -2.40 -10.79 -13.44
N GLU A 84 -3.17 -11.16 -12.41
CA GLU A 84 -4.35 -10.41 -11.94
C GLU A 84 -4.13 -9.67 -10.62
N ALA A 85 -3.19 -10.15 -9.79
CA ALA A 85 -2.87 -9.54 -8.52
C ALA A 85 -2.07 -8.24 -8.72
N ILE A 86 -2.56 -7.16 -8.11
CA ILE A 86 -1.91 -5.84 -8.14
C ILE A 86 -1.21 -5.65 -6.79
N VAL A 87 0.10 -5.84 -6.76
CA VAL A 87 0.88 -5.83 -5.51
C VAL A 87 1.62 -4.53 -5.34
N LEU A 88 1.50 -3.95 -4.14
CA LEU A 88 2.25 -2.80 -3.70
C LEU A 88 3.19 -3.21 -2.57
N THR A 89 4.47 -2.95 -2.72
CA THR A 89 5.47 -3.21 -1.68
C THR A 89 6.40 -2.00 -1.52
N LYS A 90 7.39 -2.09 -0.63
CA LYS A 90 8.14 -0.94 -0.16
C LYS A 90 9.65 -1.22 -0.09
N ILE A 91 10.44 -0.25 -0.52
CA ILE A 91 11.86 -0.13 -0.21
C ILE A 91 11.97 0.19 1.29
N PRO A 92 12.70 -0.62 2.08
CA PRO A 92 12.97 -0.34 3.50
C PRO A 92 13.70 1.01 3.70
N SER A 93 13.73 1.48 4.94
CA SER A 93 14.49 2.69 5.28
C SER A 93 15.98 2.50 4.97
N LEU A 94 16.57 3.47 4.28
CA LEU A 94 17.99 3.47 3.89
C LEU A 94 18.89 4.17 4.93
N TYR A 95 18.34 4.51 6.09
CA TYR A 95 19.12 5.07 7.19
C TYR A 95 20.32 4.19 7.56
N GLY A 96 21.52 4.76 7.48
CA GLY A 96 22.77 4.06 7.79
C GLY A 96 23.28 3.14 6.67
N VAL A 97 22.60 3.07 5.52
CA VAL A 97 23.05 2.32 4.35
C VAL A 97 24.10 3.15 3.60
N SER A 98 25.28 2.57 3.36
CA SER A 98 26.37 3.25 2.64
C SER A 98 26.24 3.13 1.13
N ASP A 99 25.75 2.00 0.63
CA ASP A 99 25.52 1.73 -0.78
C ASP A 99 24.02 1.47 -0.98
N PHE A 100 23.28 2.54 -1.20
CA PHE A 100 21.83 2.47 -1.33
C PHE A 100 21.39 1.73 -2.59
N GLN A 101 22.17 1.77 -3.68
CA GLN A 101 21.78 1.14 -4.94
C GLN A 101 21.76 -0.39 -4.77
N THR A 102 22.84 -0.95 -4.20
CA THR A 102 22.92 -2.39 -3.91
C THR A 102 21.87 -2.82 -2.90
N ASP A 103 21.60 -2.02 -1.87
CA ASP A 103 20.58 -2.33 -0.87
C ASP A 103 19.16 -2.36 -1.46
N ILE A 104 18.81 -1.35 -2.27
CA ILE A 104 17.51 -1.29 -2.97
C ILE A 104 17.34 -2.51 -3.87
N ILE A 105 18.35 -2.83 -4.70
CA ILE A 105 18.29 -3.99 -5.61
C ILE A 105 18.11 -5.29 -4.83
N THR A 106 18.91 -5.49 -3.77
CA THR A 106 18.86 -6.71 -2.95
C THR A 106 17.47 -6.89 -2.31
N ASN A 107 16.90 -5.81 -1.77
CA ASN A 107 15.56 -5.84 -1.18
C ASN A 107 14.46 -6.04 -2.23
N LEU A 108 14.59 -5.43 -3.41
CA LEU A 108 13.66 -5.60 -4.52
C LEU A 108 13.65 -7.06 -5.02
N GLU A 109 14.82 -7.66 -5.24
CA GLU A 109 14.95 -9.06 -5.66
C GLU A 109 14.37 -10.02 -4.62
N SER A 110 14.63 -9.76 -3.33
CA SER A 110 14.01 -10.51 -2.23
C SER A 110 12.49 -10.39 -2.25
N SER A 111 11.96 -9.18 -2.45
CA SER A 111 10.52 -8.92 -2.52
C SER A 111 9.87 -9.65 -3.71
N LEU A 112 10.45 -9.53 -4.92
CA LEU A 112 9.99 -10.23 -6.12
C LEU A 112 10.01 -11.75 -5.93
N LYS A 113 11.05 -12.29 -5.31
CA LYS A 113 11.15 -13.72 -4.99
C LYS A 113 10.07 -14.16 -4.00
N ASN A 114 9.85 -13.39 -2.93
CA ASN A 114 8.86 -13.72 -1.90
C ASN A 114 7.43 -13.63 -2.42
N LEU A 115 7.16 -12.65 -3.30
CA LEU A 115 5.84 -12.37 -3.86
C LEU A 115 5.50 -13.26 -5.06
N GLY A 116 6.51 -13.70 -5.82
CA GLY A 116 6.31 -14.57 -6.99
C GLY A 116 5.49 -13.92 -8.12
N CYS A 117 5.40 -12.59 -8.16
CA CYS A 117 4.65 -11.82 -9.16
C CYS A 117 5.27 -10.42 -9.37
N PRO A 118 4.90 -9.71 -10.45
CA PRO A 118 5.31 -8.33 -10.67
C PRO A 118 4.85 -7.38 -9.55
N ILE A 119 5.60 -6.30 -9.35
CA ILE A 119 5.26 -5.23 -8.41
C ILE A 119 4.61 -4.10 -9.21
N ASP A 120 3.38 -3.74 -8.86
CA ASP A 120 2.69 -2.61 -9.49
C ASP A 120 3.27 -1.29 -8.98
N VAL A 121 3.42 -1.16 -7.65
CA VAL A 121 3.99 0.04 -7.04
C VAL A 121 5.08 -0.32 -6.04
N LEU A 122 6.28 0.23 -6.25
CA LEU A 122 7.39 0.15 -5.31
C LEU A 122 7.53 1.48 -4.56
N PHE A 123 7.08 1.50 -3.30
CA PHE A 123 7.12 2.71 -2.47
C PHE A 123 8.46 2.87 -1.74
N PHE A 124 8.96 4.09 -1.63
CA PHE A 124 9.83 4.44 -0.49
C PHE A 124 9.00 4.37 0.79
N HIS A 125 9.41 3.53 1.75
CA HIS A 125 8.71 3.41 3.02
C HIS A 125 8.99 4.61 3.93
N ASN A 126 10.20 5.16 3.86
CA ASN A 126 10.59 6.39 4.53
C ASN A 126 10.63 7.54 3.50
N PRO A 127 9.84 8.61 3.67
CA PRO A 127 9.76 9.69 2.68
C PRO A 127 11.07 10.45 2.51
N VAL A 128 11.95 10.48 3.52
CA VAL A 128 13.26 11.16 3.42
C VAL A 128 14.12 10.54 2.31
N ASP A 129 14.08 9.22 2.20
CA ASP A 129 14.87 8.46 1.24
C ASP A 129 14.43 8.70 -0.22
N SER A 130 13.19 9.19 -0.42
CA SER A 130 12.66 9.50 -1.75
C SER A 130 13.36 10.67 -2.44
N GLY A 131 14.16 11.46 -1.71
CA GLY A 131 15.03 12.47 -2.30
C GLY A 131 16.03 11.89 -3.31
N LEU A 132 16.34 10.59 -3.22
CA LEU A 132 17.17 9.88 -4.20
C LEU A 132 16.59 9.91 -5.61
N LEU A 133 15.25 9.96 -5.75
CA LEU A 133 14.57 10.10 -7.05
C LEU A 133 14.97 11.38 -7.80
N LEU A 134 15.40 12.40 -7.07
CA LEU A 134 15.85 13.68 -7.64
C LEU A 134 17.36 13.69 -7.91
N SER A 135 18.14 12.94 -7.14
CA SER A 135 19.60 12.96 -7.22
C SER A 135 20.20 11.87 -8.12
N ASP A 136 19.49 10.76 -8.35
CA ASP A 136 19.99 9.61 -9.12
C ASP A 136 18.93 9.06 -10.09
N LEU A 137 18.50 9.91 -11.02
CA LEU A 137 17.49 9.58 -12.02
C LEU A 137 17.86 8.32 -12.82
N GLN A 138 19.12 8.22 -13.26
CA GLN A 138 19.57 7.14 -14.13
C GLN A 138 19.45 5.78 -13.45
N PHE A 139 19.74 5.68 -12.16
CA PHE A 139 19.58 4.44 -11.40
C PHE A 139 18.12 3.97 -11.40
N PHE A 140 17.17 4.88 -11.12
CA PHE A 140 15.75 4.52 -11.05
C PHE A 140 15.13 4.23 -12.42
N GLU A 141 15.60 4.88 -13.49
CA GLU A 141 15.25 4.50 -14.86
C GLU A 141 15.73 3.08 -15.18
N THR A 142 16.98 2.76 -14.86
CA THR A 142 17.51 1.40 -15.05
C THR A 142 16.73 0.39 -14.21
N LEU A 143 16.41 0.69 -12.96
CA LEU A 143 15.62 -0.18 -12.08
C LEU A 143 14.25 -0.51 -12.68
N LEU A 144 13.54 0.50 -13.21
CA LEU A 144 12.23 0.29 -13.85
C LEU A 144 12.33 -0.47 -15.18
N ASN A 145 13.47 -0.42 -15.86
CA ASN A 145 13.69 -1.16 -17.10
C ASN A 145 14.10 -2.62 -16.85
N ASP A 146 14.91 -2.86 -15.82
CA ASP A 146 15.53 -4.17 -15.57
C ASP A 146 14.66 -5.08 -14.68
N TYR A 147 13.76 -4.50 -13.87
CA TYR A 147 12.92 -5.24 -12.93
C TYR A 147 11.43 -5.10 -13.26
N LEU A 148 10.64 -6.09 -12.85
CA LEU A 148 9.18 -6.12 -13.03
C LEU A 148 8.48 -5.19 -12.01
N VAL A 149 8.76 -3.88 -12.12
CA VAL A 149 8.18 -2.80 -11.32
C VAL A 149 7.49 -1.81 -12.25
N SER A 150 6.20 -1.55 -12.05
CA SER A 150 5.46 -0.67 -12.98
C SER A 150 5.66 0.82 -12.69
N ILE A 151 5.71 1.21 -11.41
CA ILE A 151 5.91 2.60 -11.01
C ILE A 151 6.53 2.73 -9.61
N LEU A 152 7.24 3.84 -9.38
CA LEU A 152 7.77 4.23 -8.08
C LEU A 152 6.73 5.04 -7.29
N GLY A 153 6.77 4.93 -5.97
CA GLY A 153 5.92 5.73 -5.11
C GLY A 153 6.61 6.17 -3.83
N VAL A 154 5.92 7.01 -3.06
CA VAL A 154 6.39 7.44 -1.74
C VAL A 154 5.29 7.29 -0.70
N SER A 155 5.62 6.65 0.42
CA SER A 155 4.77 6.65 1.62
C SER A 155 5.07 7.89 2.44
N VAL A 156 4.14 8.85 2.44
CA VAL A 156 4.27 10.14 3.11
C VAL A 156 3.44 10.19 4.39
N TYR A 157 3.81 11.10 5.28
CA TYR A 157 3.15 11.43 6.55
C TYR A 157 2.73 12.90 6.60
N GLU A 158 3.47 13.78 5.94
CA GLU A 158 3.24 15.22 5.92
C GLU A 158 3.11 15.77 4.50
N THR A 159 2.29 16.81 4.31
CA THR A 159 1.98 17.35 2.97
C THR A 159 3.22 17.91 2.25
N LYS A 160 4.16 18.50 3.01
CA LYS A 160 5.43 19.02 2.52
C LYS A 160 6.31 17.96 1.83
N GLU A 161 6.13 16.68 2.16
CA GLU A 161 6.91 15.59 1.57
C GLU A 161 6.47 15.32 0.12
N VAL A 162 5.20 15.60 -0.19
CA VAL A 162 4.71 15.59 -1.58
C VAL A 162 5.33 16.77 -2.34
N GLU A 163 5.35 17.96 -1.72
CA GLU A 163 5.89 19.19 -2.33
C GLU A 163 7.39 19.09 -2.61
N SER A 164 8.15 18.42 -1.74
CA SER A 164 9.60 18.21 -1.93
C SER A 164 9.94 17.40 -3.19
N LEU A 165 8.96 16.72 -3.79
CA LEU A 165 9.11 15.91 -5.00
C LEU A 165 8.55 16.61 -6.25
N SER A 166 8.20 17.89 -6.16
CA SER A 166 7.65 18.66 -7.29
C SER A 166 8.55 18.72 -8.54
N GLY A 167 9.86 18.49 -8.39
CA GLY A 167 10.82 18.39 -9.50
C GLY A 167 11.09 16.96 -10.00
N CYS A 168 10.38 15.95 -9.48
CA CYS A 168 10.60 14.57 -9.86
C CYS A 168 10.15 14.33 -11.32
N GLN A 169 11.00 13.67 -12.11
CA GLN A 169 10.71 13.36 -13.51
C GLN A 169 9.83 12.11 -13.68
N PHE A 170 9.74 11.28 -12.63
CA PHE A 170 8.87 10.11 -12.62
C PHE A 170 7.42 10.52 -12.34
N GLU A 171 6.48 9.87 -13.02
CA GLU A 171 5.12 9.77 -12.48
C GLU A 171 5.22 9.00 -11.16
N LEU A 172 4.68 9.54 -10.06
CA LEU A 172 4.76 8.92 -8.74
C LEU A 172 3.38 8.53 -8.20
N ALA A 173 3.36 7.40 -7.48
CA ALA A 173 2.28 7.04 -6.58
C ALA A 173 2.51 7.61 -5.18
N PHE A 174 1.45 7.97 -4.46
CA PHE A 174 1.53 8.44 -3.08
C PHE A 174 0.66 7.61 -2.16
N GLN A 175 1.25 7.17 -1.04
CA GLN A 175 0.52 6.53 0.05
C GLN A 175 0.54 7.44 1.27
N PHE A 176 -0.62 7.80 1.83
CA PHE A 176 -0.73 8.85 2.87
C PHE A 176 -1.80 8.54 3.91
N PRO A 177 -1.66 9.04 5.16
CA PRO A 177 -2.70 8.89 6.17
C PRO A 177 -3.94 9.70 5.79
N PHE A 178 -5.10 9.06 5.87
CA PHE A 178 -6.37 9.73 5.64
C PHE A 178 -7.51 9.01 6.36
N ASN A 179 -8.26 9.74 7.19
CA ASN A 179 -9.45 9.24 7.86
C ASN A 179 -10.37 10.39 8.29
N VAL A 180 -11.43 10.08 9.03
CA VAL A 180 -12.42 11.09 9.48
C VAL A 180 -11.82 12.16 10.41
N LEU A 181 -10.71 11.85 11.10
CA LEU A 181 -10.02 12.76 12.02
C LEU A 181 -8.83 13.46 11.37
N ASP A 182 -8.13 12.80 10.44
CA ASP A 182 -7.00 13.35 9.70
C ASP A 182 -7.34 13.53 8.21
N ARG A 183 -7.59 14.79 7.84
CA ARG A 183 -7.97 15.24 6.49
C ARG A 183 -6.94 16.17 5.87
N ARG A 184 -5.70 16.21 6.40
CA ARG A 184 -4.65 17.17 5.96
C ARG A 184 -4.32 17.06 4.47
N PHE A 185 -4.44 15.86 3.89
CA PHE A 185 -4.16 15.60 2.48
C PHE A 185 -5.32 15.97 1.52
N GLU A 186 -6.47 16.47 1.99
CA GLU A 186 -7.60 16.83 1.10
C GLU A 186 -7.29 17.96 0.13
N GLN A 187 -6.46 18.92 0.56
CA GLN A 187 -6.12 20.11 -0.23
C GLN A 187 -4.80 19.96 -0.98
N VAL A 188 -4.15 18.79 -0.87
CA VAL A 188 -2.88 18.53 -1.54
C VAL A 188 -3.16 18.07 -2.97
N SER A 189 -2.61 18.79 -3.94
CA SER A 189 -2.70 18.40 -5.34
C SER A 189 -1.79 17.19 -5.61
N MET A 190 -2.39 16.02 -5.79
CA MET A 190 -1.70 14.77 -6.15
C MET A 190 -2.24 14.18 -7.47
N PRO A 191 -1.47 13.33 -8.16
CA PRO A 191 -1.95 12.60 -9.32
C PRO A 191 -3.21 11.78 -8.97
N GLN A 192 -4.33 12.06 -9.64
CA GLN A 192 -5.63 11.48 -9.28
C GLN A 192 -5.70 9.94 -9.37
N ARG A 193 -4.79 9.29 -10.10
CA ARG A 193 -4.89 7.85 -10.41
C ARG A 193 -4.03 6.92 -9.55
N LYS A 194 -3.18 7.44 -8.65
CA LYS A 194 -2.23 6.63 -7.87
C LYS A 194 -2.07 7.13 -6.43
N CYS A 195 -3.20 7.40 -5.79
CA CYS A 195 -3.30 7.88 -4.42
C CYS A 195 -3.87 6.77 -3.53
N TYR A 196 -3.12 6.36 -2.51
CA TYR A 196 -3.44 5.26 -1.62
C TYR A 196 -3.63 5.77 -0.19
N ALA A 197 -4.88 5.94 0.21
CA ALA A 197 -5.22 6.28 1.58
C ALA A 197 -4.95 5.09 2.52
N ARG A 198 -4.13 5.30 3.54
CA ARG A 198 -3.91 4.35 4.63
C ARG A 198 -4.42 4.90 5.96
N SER A 199 -4.48 4.04 6.97
CA SER A 199 -5.00 4.39 8.30
C SER A 199 -6.46 4.88 8.29
N VAL A 200 -7.27 4.41 7.33
CA VAL A 200 -8.69 4.77 7.16
C VAL A 200 -9.50 4.51 8.44
N PHE A 201 -9.21 3.39 9.11
CA PHE A 201 -9.82 3.04 10.40
C PHE A 201 -8.92 3.30 11.60
N LEU A 202 -7.80 4.02 11.41
CA LEU A 202 -6.82 4.35 12.44
C LEU A 202 -6.44 3.14 13.31
N GLN A 203 -5.88 2.11 12.65
CA GLN A 203 -5.51 0.83 13.28
C GLN A 203 -6.68 0.10 13.98
N GLY A 204 -7.92 0.37 13.54
CA GLY A 204 -9.15 -0.23 14.03
C GLY A 204 -9.89 0.62 15.07
N LEU A 205 -9.29 1.70 15.57
CA LEU A 205 -9.91 2.58 16.57
C LEU A 205 -11.24 3.18 16.10
N LEU A 206 -11.35 3.51 14.80
CA LEU A 206 -12.55 4.13 14.23
C LEU A 206 -13.64 3.13 13.83
N ALA A 207 -13.38 1.82 13.93
CA ALA A 207 -14.27 0.77 13.45
C ALA A 207 -14.64 -0.27 14.52
N SER A 208 -13.91 -0.30 15.64
CA SER A 208 -14.06 -1.31 16.68
C SER A 208 -14.83 -0.79 17.89
N LYS A 209 -15.55 -1.71 18.56
CA LYS A 209 -16.10 -1.51 19.90
C LYS A 209 -15.20 -2.10 21.00
N ASN A 210 -14.12 -2.76 20.61
CA ASN A 210 -13.19 -3.41 21.53
C ASN A 210 -12.28 -2.38 22.21
N GLY A 211 -11.80 -2.71 23.41
CA GLY A 211 -10.75 -1.95 24.07
C GLY A 211 -9.41 -2.03 23.32
N LEU A 212 -8.45 -1.23 23.76
CA LEU A 212 -7.10 -1.22 23.20
C LEU A 212 -6.33 -2.48 23.57
N ARG A 213 -5.33 -2.82 22.74
CA ARG A 213 -4.38 -3.90 23.03
C ARG A 213 -3.57 -3.59 24.30
N PRO A 214 -3.08 -4.60 25.03
CA PRO A 214 -2.41 -4.39 26.32
C PRO A 214 -1.17 -3.48 26.28
N ASP A 215 -0.47 -3.43 25.14
CA ASP A 215 0.72 -2.62 24.88
C ASP A 215 0.40 -1.32 24.11
N ALA A 216 -0.85 -0.85 24.14
CA ALA A 216 -1.20 0.44 23.57
C ALA A 216 -0.49 1.59 24.34
N PRO A 217 -0.06 2.66 23.64
CA PRO A 217 0.49 3.86 24.30
C PRO A 217 -0.47 4.40 25.37
N GLU A 218 0.07 4.83 26.52
CA GLU A 218 -0.73 5.38 27.63
C GLU A 218 -1.56 6.60 27.19
N GLU A 219 -1.07 7.37 26.22
CA GLU A 219 -1.78 8.54 25.68
C GLU A 219 -3.09 8.21 24.96
N LEU A 220 -3.35 6.92 24.70
CA LEU A 220 -4.60 6.44 24.09
C LEU A 220 -5.58 5.83 25.11
N LEU A 221 -5.17 5.59 26.36
CA LEU A 221 -6.00 5.03 27.45
C LEU A 221 -6.81 6.11 28.17
#